data_AF-A0A2N1RMS3-F1
#
_entry.id   AF-A0A2N1RMS3-F1
#
_cell.length_a   1.000
_cell.length_b   1.000
_cell.length_c   1.000
_cell.angle_alpha   90.00
_cell.angle_beta   90.00
_cell.angle_gamma   90.00
#
_symmetry.space_group_name_H-M   'P 1'
#
loop_
_entity.id
_entity.type
_entity.pdbx_description
1 polymer ?
#
loop_
_entity_poly.entity_id
_entity_poly.type
_entity_poly.pdbx_seq_one_letter_code
_entity_poly.pdbx_strand_id
1 'polypeptide(L)' 'MGWDIDKSRFADYKGNRIYFCCSSCPEDFKKDPEKYVKKLKDSGVVLEKTPAK' A
#
# COMPACT_ATOMS: atom_id res chain seq x y z
N MET A 1 11.75 -22.17 6.93
CA MET A 1 12.59 -21.29 6.08
C MET A 1 11.70 -20.15 5.66
N GLY A 2 11.86 -18.99 6.31
CA GLY A 2 10.99 -17.83 6.12
C GLY A 2 11.24 -17.22 4.76
N TRP A 3 10.17 -17.03 3.99
CA TRP A 3 10.25 -16.38 2.70
C TRP A 3 10.26 -14.88 2.95
N ASP A 4 11.45 -14.28 2.92
CA ASP A 4 11.65 -12.84 3.02
C ASP A 4 11.07 -12.16 1.77
N ILE A 5 9.77 -11.88 1.80
CA ILE A 5 9.18 -10.87 0.92
C ILE A 5 9.84 -9.55 1.34
N ASP A 6 10.52 -8.89 0.41
CA ASP A 6 11.06 -7.53 0.59
C ASP A 6 9.89 -6.54 0.72
N LYS A 7 9.25 -6.56 1.89
CA LYS A 7 8.14 -5.69 2.29
C LYS A 7 8.65 -4.27 2.56
N SER A 8 9.83 -3.85 2.12
CA SER A 8 10.38 -2.55 2.50
C SER A 8 9.64 -1.35 1.87
N ARG A 9 8.78 -1.56 0.87
CA ARG A 9 8.07 -0.49 0.15
C ARG A 9 6.55 -0.65 0.21
N PHE A 10 5.97 -0.36 1.37
CA PHE A 10 4.53 -0.23 1.56
C PHE A 10 4.14 1.05 2.29
N ALA A 11 2.87 1.43 2.21
CA ALA A 11 2.22 2.35 3.15
C ALA A 11 0.99 1.67 3.74
N ASP A 12 0.80 1.85 5.04
CA ASP A 12 -0.40 1.39 5.74
C ASP A 12 -1.42 2.55 5.79
N TYR A 13 -2.64 2.31 5.33
CA TYR A 13 -3.71 3.30 5.28
C TYR A 13 -5.08 2.69 5.57
N LYS A 14 -5.77 3.23 6.58
CA LYS A 14 -7.10 2.76 7.04
C LYS A 14 -7.15 1.23 7.25
N GLY A 15 -6.09 0.64 7.80
CA GLY A 15 -5.98 -0.82 8.05
C GLY A 15 -5.65 -1.68 6.83
N ASN A 16 -5.33 -1.05 5.70
CA ASN A 16 -4.89 -1.74 4.49
C ASN A 16 -3.42 -1.41 4.21
N ARG A 17 -2.64 -2.40 3.79
CA ARG A 17 -1.28 -2.26 3.32
C ARG A 17 -1.26 -2.13 1.81
N ILE A 18 -0.71 -1.02 1.34
CA ILE A 18 -0.52 -0.71 -0.07
C ILE A 18 0.95 -0.89 -0.40
N TYR A 19 1.26 -1.84 -1.28
CA TYR A 19 2.61 -2.05 -1.79
C TYR A 19 2.85 -1.16 -3.00
N PHE A 20 4.04 -0.59 -3.09
CA PHE A 20 4.42 0.29 -4.18
C PHE A 20 5.59 -0.31 -4.97
N CYS A 21 5.50 -0.24 -6.30
CA CYS A 21 6.58 -0.68 -7.18
C CYS A 21 7.75 0.34 -7.24
N CYS A 22 7.51 1.61 -6.90
CA CYS A 22 8.50 2.67 -6.94
C CYS A 22 8.66 3.36 -5.59
N SER A 23 9.88 3.81 -5.30
CA SER A 23 10.20 4.55 -4.06
C SER A 23 9.52 5.92 -3.95
N SER A 24 9.11 6.51 -5.07
CA SER A 24 8.42 7.81 -5.13
C SER A 24 6.92 7.70 -4.89
N CYS A 25 6.28 6.58 -5.25
CA CYS A 25 4.85 6.38 -5.06
C CYS A 25 4.34 6.54 -3.61
N PRO A 26 5.03 6.08 -2.55
CA PRO A 26 4.56 6.31 -1.19
C PRO A 26 4.56 7.79 -0.78
N GLU A 27 5.44 8.63 -1.33
CA GLU A 27 5.44 10.08 -1.02
C GLU A 27 4.23 10.78 -1.65
N ASP A 28 3.93 10.51 -2.91
CA ASP A 28 2.73 11.05 -3.56
C ASP A 28 1.45 10.49 -2.94
N PHE A 29 1.45 9.21 -2.57
CA PHE A 29 0.35 8.61 -1.82
C PHE A 29 0.11 9.30 -0.48
N LYS A 30 1.17 9.68 0.26
CA LYS A 30 1.03 10.39 1.54
C LYS A 30 0.43 11.80 1.41
N LYS A 31 0.59 12.46 0.26
CA LYS A 31 -0.03 13.78 0.00
C LYS A 31 -1.55 13.69 -0.10
N ASP A 32 -2.06 12.66 -0.79
CA ASP A 32 -3.48 12.52 -1.11
C ASP A 32 -3.99 11.06 -1.02
N PRO A 33 -3.84 10.38 0.13
CA PRO A 33 -4.06 8.94 0.21
C PRO A 33 -5.51 8.55 -0.09
N GLU A 34 -6.49 9.41 0.24
CA GLU A 34 -7.90 9.16 -0.05
C GLU A 34 -8.20 9.10 -1.54
N LYS A 35 -7.60 10.00 -2.33
CA LYS A 35 -7.76 10.04 -3.78
C LYS A 35 -7.18 8.78 -4.41
N TYR A 36 -5.98 8.38 -3.99
CA TYR A 36 -5.34 7.18 -4.51
C TYR A 36 -6.07 5.91 -4.09
N VAL A 37 -6.46 5.76 -2.82
CA VAL A 37 -7.22 4.60 -2.34
C VAL A 37 -8.57 4.48 -3.05
N LYS A 38 -9.27 5.60 -3.28
CA LYS A 38 -10.52 5.57 -4.05
C LYS A 38 -10.27 5.06 -5.47
N LYS A 39 -9.23 5.54 -6.14
CA LYS A 39 -8.84 5.11 -7.48
C LYS A 39 -8.37 3.65 -7.54
N LEU A 40 -7.64 3.19 -6.53
CA LEU A 40 -7.19 1.80 -6.40
C LEU A 40 -8.38 0.86 -6.21
N LYS A 41 -9.33 1.22 -5.33
CA LYS A 41 -10.58 0.47 -5.14
C LYS A 41 -11.41 0.42 -6.42
N ASP A 42 -11.50 1.54 -7.14
CA ASP A 42 -12.21 1.66 -8.41
C ASP A 42 -11.57 0.80 -9.52
N SER A 43 -10.24 0.77 -9.59
CA SER A 43 -9.48 -0.12 -10.48
C SER A 43 -9.46 -1.59 -10.05
N GLY A 44 -10.20 -1.97 -9.00
CA GLY A 44 -10.26 -3.35 -8.51
C GLY A 44 -8.96 -3.83 -7.84
N VAL A 45 -8.07 -2.92 -7.45
CA VAL A 45 -6.85 -3.27 -6.70
C VAL A 45 -7.25 -3.65 -5.28
N VAL A 46 -7.03 -4.92 -4.94
CA VAL A 46 -7.25 -5.44 -3.59
C VAL A 46 -6.06 -5.04 -2.74
N LEU A 47 -6.28 -4.12 -1.80
CA LEU A 47 -5.28 -3.77 -0.80
C LEU A 47 -5.20 -4.90 0.22
N GLU A 48 -4.00 -5.34 0.56
CA GLU A 48 -3.80 -6.40 1.54
C GLU A 48 -4.17 -5.88 2.92
N LYS A 49 -4.70 -6.72 3.82
CA LYS A 49 -4.90 -6.29 5.21
C LYS A 49 -3.53 -6.08 5.85
N THR A 50 -3.32 -4.95 6.50
CA THR A 50 -2.06 -4.73 7.21
C THR A 50 -1.86 -5.87 8.22
N PRO A 51 -0.74 -6.61 8.18
CA PRO A 51 -0.43 -7.57 9.22
C PRO A 51 -0.24 -6.78 10.51
N ALA A 52 -1.30 -6.72 11.32
CA ALA A 52 -1.19 -6.31 12.71
C ALA A 52 -0.25 -7.30 13.39
N LYS A 53 0.92 -6.82 13.80
CA LYS A 53 1.78 -7.55 14.72
C LYS A 53 1.16 -7.46 16.11
#